data_AF-A0AB38G5R4-F1
#
_entry.id   AF-A0AB38G5R4-F1
#
_cell.length_a   1.000
_cell.length_b   1.000
_cell.length_c   1.000
_cell.angle_alpha   90.00
_cell.angle_beta   90.00
_cell.angle_gamma   90.00
#
_symmetry.space_group_name_H-M   'P 1'
#
loop_
_entity.id
_entity.type
_entity.pdbx_description
1 polymer ?
#
loop_
_entity_poly.entity_id
_entity_poly.type
_entity_poly.pdbx_seq_one_letter_code
_entity_poly.pdbx_strand_id
1 'polypeptide(L)'
;MGCFALGRLIYHAGSYIASLENGVLNNQAIIENTDTPAILFIVSSVIGAPIVEEMFYRYCIQSNIFDNSFLGVIISSFVFGLAHTPQNFGSWITYGGMGIVLGLTYYKIHNLTHSVMIHLLNNAWVAALMLLGFSFV
;
A
#
# COMPACT_ATOMS: atom_id res chain seq x y z
N MET A 1 -4.24 -16.83 6.96
CA MET A 1 -4.06 -17.39 5.60
C MET A 1 -5.09 -16.88 4.57
N GLY A 2 -6.26 -16.35 4.95
CA GLY A 2 -7.33 -15.98 4.01
C GLY A 2 -7.09 -14.75 3.12
N CYS A 3 -6.46 -13.68 3.61
CA CYS A 3 -6.31 -12.43 2.83
C CYS A 3 -5.30 -12.52 1.66
N PHE A 4 -4.22 -13.29 1.82
CA PHE A 4 -3.26 -13.51 0.73
C PHE A 4 -3.81 -14.37 -0.41
N ALA A 5 -4.60 -15.39 -0.06
CA ALA A 5 -5.27 -16.24 -1.05
C ALA A 5 -6.31 -15.44 -1.83
N LEU A 6 -7.07 -14.58 -1.15
CA LEU A 6 -8.07 -13.72 -1.80
C LEU A 6 -7.42 -12.69 -2.73
N GLY A 7 -6.35 -12.02 -2.29
CA GLY A 7 -5.62 -11.07 -3.14
C GLY A 7 -5.00 -11.71 -4.39
N ARG A 8 -4.42 -12.91 -4.25
CA ARG A 8 -3.91 -13.67 -5.41
C ARG A 8 -5.02 -14.17 -6.33
N LEU A 9 -6.14 -14.61 -5.78
CA LEU A 9 -7.31 -15.02 -6.57
C LEU A 9 -7.87 -13.84 -7.38
N ILE A 10 -7.99 -12.66 -6.78
CA ILE A 10 -8.45 -11.45 -7.46
C ILE A 10 -7.46 -11.02 -8.56
N TYR A 11 -6.16 -11.04 -8.26
CA TYR A 11 -5.11 -10.74 -9.26
C TYR A 11 -5.15 -11.71 -10.45
N HIS A 12 -5.22 -13.03 -10.18
CA HIS A 12 -5.25 -14.03 -11.23
C HIS A 12 -6.55 -14.01 -12.03
N ALA A 13 -7.70 -13.83 -11.37
CA ALA A 13 -8.99 -13.68 -12.04
C ALA A 13 -9.03 -12.42 -12.92
N GLY A 14 -8.56 -11.28 -12.41
CA GLY A 14 -8.46 -10.04 -13.19
C GLY A 14 -7.52 -10.18 -14.38
N SER A 15 -6.34 -10.80 -14.20
CA SER A 15 -5.39 -11.07 -15.29
C SER A 15 -5.94 -12.03 -16.35
N TYR A 16 -6.76 -12.99 -15.93
CA TYR A 16 -7.36 -13.97 -16.83
C TYR A 16 -8.50 -13.35 -17.63
N ILE A 17 -9.39 -12.58 -16.99
CA ILE A 17 -10.47 -11.84 -17.68
C ILE A 17 -9.86 -10.86 -18.69
N ALA A 18 -8.83 -10.10 -18.30
CA ALA A 18 -8.10 -9.22 -19.22
C ALA A 18 -7.46 -9.96 -20.40
N SER A 19 -7.00 -11.20 -20.20
CA SER A 19 -6.44 -12.05 -21.27
C SER A 19 -7.48 -12.63 -22.23
N LEU A 20 -8.72 -12.80 -21.76
CA LEU A 20 -9.86 -13.20 -22.58
C LEU A 20 -10.42 -12.02 -23.39
N GLU A 21 -10.33 -10.81 -22.85
CA GLU A 21 -10.76 -9.58 -23.52
C GLU A 21 -9.78 -9.14 -24.63
N ASN A 22 -8.47 -9.41 -24.50
CA ASN A 22 -7.44 -8.95 -25.43
C ASN A 22 -6.59 -10.10 -25.98
N GLY A 23 -7.18 -10.92 -26.85
CA GLY A 23 -6.52 -12.06 -27.47
C GLY A 23 -5.12 -11.74 -28.02
N VAL A 24 -4.11 -12.36 -27.41
CA VAL A 24 -2.75 -12.60 -27.93
C VAL A 24 -2.14 -11.44 -28.73
N LEU A 25 -1.88 -10.28 -28.11
CA LEU A 25 -0.93 -9.31 -28.63
C LEU A 25 -0.12 -8.65 -27.50
N ASN A 26 1.16 -9.06 -27.39
CA ASN A 26 2.30 -8.32 -26.83
C ASN A 26 2.04 -7.40 -25.62
N ASN A 27 1.88 -8.00 -24.44
CA ASN A 27 1.80 -7.28 -23.16
C ASN A 27 3.03 -6.37 -22.89
N GLN A 28 4.21 -6.69 -23.43
CA GLN A 28 5.41 -5.85 -23.27
C GLN A 28 5.32 -4.52 -24.03
N ALA A 29 4.71 -4.50 -25.22
CA ALA A 29 4.55 -3.27 -25.99
C ALA A 29 3.45 -2.35 -25.42
N ILE A 30 2.43 -2.93 -24.79
CA ILE A 30 1.39 -2.17 -24.07
C ILE A 30 1.97 -1.57 -22.80
N ILE A 31 2.80 -2.29 -22.03
CA ILE A 31 3.47 -1.75 -20.85
C ILE A 31 4.46 -0.62 -21.21
N GLU A 32 5.14 -0.71 -22.35
CA GLU A 32 6.07 0.33 -22.82
C GLU A 32 5.38 1.55 -23.45
N ASN A 33 4.11 1.46 -23.88
CA ASN A 33 3.36 2.55 -24.51
C ASN A 33 2.10 2.99 -23.72
N THR A 34 1.84 2.39 -22.57
CA THR A 34 0.78 2.86 -21.69
C THR A 34 1.37 3.95 -20.82
N ASP A 35 1.30 5.19 -21.31
CA ASP A 35 1.21 6.34 -20.42
C ASP A 35 0.06 6.05 -19.48
N THR A 36 0.36 5.49 -18.30
CA THR A 36 -0.68 5.27 -17.30
C THR A 36 -1.20 6.66 -17.00
N PRO A 37 -2.46 6.98 -17.33
CA PRO A 37 -2.96 8.33 -17.16
C PRO A 37 -2.60 8.79 -15.76
N ALA A 38 -1.96 9.95 -15.62
CA ALA A 38 -1.45 10.41 -14.32
C ALA A 38 -2.53 10.33 -13.22
N ILE A 39 -3.79 10.54 -13.61
CA ILE A 39 -4.97 10.36 -12.76
C ILE A 39 -5.12 8.93 -12.21
N LEU A 40 -4.92 7.88 -13.01
CA LEU A 40 -4.99 6.49 -12.57
C LEU A 40 -3.85 6.16 -11.62
N PHE A 41 -2.64 6.67 -11.87
CA PHE A 41 -1.49 6.51 -10.97
C PHE A 41 -1.72 7.22 -9.63
N ILE A 42 -2.25 8.44 -9.66
CA ILE A 42 -2.59 9.19 -8.44
C ILE A 42 -3.68 8.45 -7.67
N VAL A 43 -4.75 8.01 -8.31
CA VAL A 43 -5.85 7.29 -7.64
C VAL A 43 -5.34 5.97 -7.04
N SER A 44 -4.51 5.21 -7.77
CA SER A 44 -4.00 3.94 -7.24
C SER A 44 -3.03 4.14 -6.07
N SER A 45 -2.13 5.13 -6.13
CA SER A 45 -1.16 5.42 -5.06
C SER A 45 -1.77 6.12 -3.84
N VAL A 46 -2.76 6.98 -4.04
CA VAL A 46 -3.42 7.72 -2.95
C VAL A 46 -4.53 6.90 -2.31
N ILE A 47 -5.25 6.07 -3.07
CA ILE A 47 -6.44 5.34 -2.57
C ILE A 47 -6.21 3.83 -2.52
N GLY A 48 -5.86 3.23 -3.65
CA GLY A 48 -5.77 1.77 -3.77
C GLY A 48 -4.73 1.16 -2.85
N ALA A 49 -3.49 1.65 -2.94
CA ALA A 49 -2.35 1.13 -2.18
C ALA A 49 -2.57 1.25 -0.65
N PRO A 50 -2.93 2.41 -0.08
CA PRO A 50 -3.16 2.51 1.37
C PRO A 50 -4.22 1.55 1.91
N ILE A 51 -5.32 1.30 1.17
CA ILE A 51 -6.35 0.35 1.61
C ILE A 51 -5.77 -1.06 1.71
N VAL A 52 -5.07 -1.50 0.67
CA VAL A 52 -4.45 -2.83 0.61
C VAL A 52 -3.38 -2.98 1.68
N GLU A 53 -2.55 -1.95 1.85
CA GLU A 53 -1.48 -1.92 2.83
C GLU A 53 -2.03 -2.00 4.26
N GLU A 54 -3.03 -1.20 4.62
CA GLU A 54 -3.58 -1.25 5.98
C GLU A 54 -4.30 -2.59 6.25
N MET A 55 -5.02 -3.15 5.27
CA MET A 55 -5.58 -4.50 5.39
C MET A 55 -4.48 -5.55 5.63
N PHE A 56 -3.33 -5.39 4.99
CA PHE A 56 -2.24 -6.33 5.15
C PHE A 56 -1.48 -6.14 6.47
N TYR A 57 -0.95 -4.95 6.73
CA TYR A 57 -0.08 -4.70 7.87
C TYR A 57 -0.85 -4.59 9.19
N ARG A 58 -2.03 -3.94 9.20
CA ARG A 58 -2.81 -3.80 10.44
C ARG A 58 -3.70 -5.00 10.68
N TYR A 59 -4.54 -5.34 9.71
CA TYR A 59 -5.48 -6.42 9.93
C TYR A 59 -4.79 -7.79 9.88
N CYS A 60 -3.98 -8.10 8.87
CA CYS A 60 -3.36 -9.44 8.79
C CYS A 60 -2.20 -9.62 9.76
N ILE A 61 -1.21 -8.71 9.77
CA ILE A 61 -0.03 -8.89 10.63
C ILE A 61 -0.32 -8.48 12.07
N GLN A 62 -0.57 -7.18 12.31
CA GLN A 62 -0.69 -6.66 13.67
C GLN A 62 -1.86 -7.27 14.43
N SER A 63 -3.06 -7.32 13.84
CA SER A 63 -4.27 -7.82 14.52
C SER A 63 -4.36 -9.34 14.55
N ASN A 64 -4.25 -10.03 13.41
CA ASN A 64 -4.54 -11.46 13.34
C ASN A 64 -3.37 -12.37 13.76
N ILE A 65 -2.11 -11.95 13.56
CA ILE A 65 -0.94 -12.77 13.95
C ILE A 65 -0.47 -12.42 15.37
N PHE A 66 -0.57 -11.15 15.74
CA PHE A 66 -0.02 -10.64 17.01
C PHE A 66 -1.09 -10.09 17.95
N ASP A 67 -2.37 -10.40 17.74
CA ASP A 67 -3.51 -10.02 18.59
C ASP A 67 -3.60 -8.52 18.90
N ASN A 68 -3.26 -7.70 17.91
CA ASN A 68 -3.13 -6.25 18.03
C ASN A 68 -2.24 -5.82 19.21
N SER A 69 -1.19 -6.59 19.52
CA SER A 69 -0.24 -6.26 20.58
C SER A 69 0.75 -5.17 20.16
N PHE A 70 1.47 -4.60 21.15
CA PHE A 70 2.55 -3.67 20.87
C PHE A 70 3.68 -4.30 20.03
N LEU A 71 3.95 -5.60 20.21
CA LEU A 71 4.88 -6.34 19.35
C LEU A 71 4.36 -6.41 17.91
N GLY A 72 3.05 -6.58 17.71
CA GLY A 72 2.40 -6.49 16.41
C GLY A 72 2.55 -5.13 15.75
N VAL A 73 2.46 -4.03 16.52
CA VAL A 73 2.75 -2.68 16.03
C VAL A 73 4.19 -2.59 15.53
N ILE A 74 5.16 -3.01 16.34
CA ILE A 74 6.59 -2.95 15.98
C ILE A 74 6.88 -3.77 14.72
N ILE A 75 6.46 -5.04 14.69
CA ILE A 75 6.77 -5.95 13.59
C ILE A 75 6.09 -5.51 12.30
N SER A 76 4.79 -5.18 12.34
CA SER A 76 4.08 -4.72 11.14
C SER A 76 4.67 -3.42 10.58
N SER A 77 5.11 -2.51 11.43
CA SER A 77 5.74 -1.24 11.03
C SER A 77 7.14 -1.43 10.47
N PHE A 78 7.92 -2.34 11.06
CA PHE A 78 9.25 -2.70 10.57
C PHE A 78 9.17 -3.29 9.16
N VAL A 79 8.27 -4.26 8.94
CA VAL A 79 8.07 -4.89 7.63
C VAL A 79 7.49 -3.89 6.62
N PHE A 80 6.55 -3.03 7.04
CA PHE A 80 6.05 -1.93 6.23
C PHE A 80 7.18 -1.03 5.72
N GLY A 81 8.09 -0.61 6.60
CA GLY A 81 9.24 0.21 6.23
C GLY A 81 10.19 -0.47 5.25
N LEU A 82 10.42 -1.79 5.38
CA LEU A 82 11.25 -2.55 4.44
C LEU A 82 10.57 -2.76 3.08
N ALA A 83 9.25 -2.93 3.06
CA ALA A 83 8.49 -3.14 1.82
C ALA A 83 8.53 -1.92 0.88
N HIS A 84 8.82 -0.73 1.42
CA HIS A 84 8.99 0.51 0.66
C HIS A 84 10.39 0.67 0.03
N THR A 85 11.18 -0.41 -0.01
CA THR A 85 12.50 -0.48 -0.68
C THR A 85 13.40 0.74 -0.44
N PRO A 86 13.62 1.13 0.84
CA PRO A 86 14.37 2.34 1.18
C PRO A 86 15.81 2.24 0.70
N GLN A 87 16.33 3.36 0.19
CA GLN A 87 17.70 3.44 -0.35
C GLN A 87 18.74 3.68 0.73
N ASN A 88 18.31 4.14 1.90
CA ASN A 88 19.17 4.46 3.03
C ASN A 88 18.40 4.35 4.35
N PHE A 89 19.12 4.40 5.47
CA PHE A 89 18.50 4.29 6.78
C PHE A 89 17.49 5.42 7.08
N GLY A 90 17.72 6.62 6.54
CA GLY A 90 16.80 7.76 6.70
C GLY A 90 15.44 7.51 6.05
N SER A 91 15.42 7.06 4.80
CA SER A 91 14.18 6.70 4.09
C SER A 91 13.47 5.52 4.77
N TRP A 92 14.22 4.55 5.30
CA TRP A 92 13.60 3.49 6.11
C TRP A 92 12.94 4.04 7.38
N ILE A 93 13.57 5.00 8.08
CA ILE A 93 12.95 5.67 9.24
C ILE A 93 11.66 6.40 8.82
N THR A 94 11.64 7.05 7.66
CA THR A 94 10.43 7.72 7.16
C THR A 94 9.28 6.73 6.99
N TYR A 95 9.49 5.64 6.25
CA TYR A 95 8.44 4.65 6.00
C TYR A 95 8.10 3.84 7.25
N GLY A 96 9.10 3.35 8.00
CA GLY A 96 8.90 2.61 9.24
C GLY A 96 8.23 3.44 10.32
N GLY A 97 8.60 4.72 10.44
CA GLY A 97 7.99 5.69 11.34
C GLY A 97 6.53 5.96 11.00
N MET A 98 6.20 6.12 9.71
CA MET A 98 4.80 6.18 9.27
C MET A 98 4.06 4.90 9.62
N GLY A 99 4.68 3.74 9.41
CA GLY A 99 4.17 2.44 9.84
C GLY A 99 3.82 2.42 11.33
N ILE A 100 4.67 2.98 12.19
CA ILE A 100 4.45 3.07 13.64
C ILE A 100 3.26 3.98 13.95
N VAL A 101 3.15 5.14 13.32
CA VAL A 101 2.03 6.09 13.53
C VAL A 101 0.69 5.42 13.19
N LEU A 102 0.63 4.76 12.03
CA LEU A 102 -0.54 4.01 11.59
C LEU A 102 -0.84 2.81 12.52
N GLY A 103 0.19 2.05 12.87
CA GLY A 103 0.10 0.92 13.79
C GLY A 103 -0.42 1.33 15.18
N LEU A 104 0.07 2.44 15.73
CA LEU A 104 -0.39 2.99 17.01
C LEU A 104 -1.83 3.54 16.92
N THR A 105 -2.21 4.09 15.78
CA THR A 105 -3.59 4.55 15.55
C THR A 105 -4.54 3.35 15.60
N TYR A 106 -4.22 2.29 14.85
CA TYR A 106 -5.00 1.06 14.89
C TYR A 106 -4.98 0.37 16.26
N TYR A 107 -3.84 0.38 16.95
CA TYR A 107 -3.69 -0.15 18.30
C TYR A 107 -4.64 0.54 19.30
N LYS A 108 -4.76 1.87 19.25
CA LYS A 108 -5.58 2.63 20.20
C LYS A 108 -7.08 2.60 19.87
N ILE A 109 -7.43 2.69 18.59
CA ILE A 109 -8.83 2.87 18.16
C ILE A 109 -9.49 1.52 17.85
N HIS A 110 -8.70 0.47 17.55
CA HIS A 110 -9.19 -0.84 17.10
C HIS A 110 -10.14 -0.76 15.91
N ASN A 111 -9.95 0.25 15.05
CA ASN A 111 -10.75 0.46 13.86
C ASN A 111 -9.85 0.74 12.66
N LEU A 112 -9.92 -0.13 11.66
CA LEU A 112 -9.09 -0.09 10.47
C LEU A 112 -9.32 1.20 9.66
N THR A 113 -10.55 1.70 9.62
CA THR A 113 -10.93 2.89 8.85
C THR A 113 -10.12 4.11 9.27
N HIS A 114 -9.77 4.27 10.55
CA HIS A 114 -9.01 5.43 11.00
C HIS A 114 -7.57 5.39 10.49
N SER A 115 -6.95 4.21 10.53
CA SER A 115 -5.61 4.01 9.97
C SER A 115 -5.59 4.25 8.46
N VAL A 116 -6.59 3.71 7.76
CA VAL A 116 -6.77 3.96 6.31
C VAL A 116 -6.92 5.45 6.03
N MET A 117 -7.81 6.17 6.73
CA MET A 117 -8.02 7.60 6.49
C MET A 117 -6.74 8.42 6.69
N ILE A 118 -5.97 8.16 7.75
CA ILE A 118 -4.69 8.85 7.98
C ILE A 118 -3.71 8.56 6.85
N HIS A 119 -3.65 7.31 6.40
CA HIS A 119 -2.76 6.91 5.31
C HIS A 119 -3.17 7.56 3.98
N LEU A 120 -4.46 7.56 3.64
CA LEU A 120 -5.00 8.25 2.47
C LEU A 120 -4.66 9.75 2.49
N LEU A 121 -4.86 10.41 3.64
CA LEU A 121 -4.57 11.83 3.79
C LEU A 121 -3.07 12.13 3.63
N ASN A 122 -2.20 11.29 4.18
CA ASN A 122 -0.76 11.43 4.01
C ASN A 122 -0.36 11.29 2.54
N ASN A 123 -0.85 10.27 1.84
CA ASN A 123 -0.51 10.08 0.42
C ASN A 123 -1.10 11.18 -0.47
N ALA A 124 -2.32 11.65 -0.17
CA ALA A 124 -2.92 12.78 -0.87
C ALA A 124 -2.09 14.06 -0.69
N TRP A 125 -1.59 14.30 0.52
CA TRP A 125 -0.72 15.44 0.82
C TRP A 125 0.61 15.36 0.05
N VAL A 126 1.27 14.21 0.06
CA VAL A 126 2.52 13.99 -0.69
C VAL A 126 2.29 14.15 -2.19
N ALA A 127 1.23 13.56 -2.74
CA ALA A 127 0.87 13.69 -4.15
C ALA A 127 0.60 15.15 -4.55
N ALA A 128 -0.10 15.91 -3.69
CA ALA A 128 -0.33 17.34 -3.92
C ALA A 128 0.97 18.14 -3.96
N LEU A 129 1.90 17.88 -3.03
CA LEU A 129 3.21 18.53 -3.02
C LEU A 129 4.04 18.18 -4.26
N MET A 130 4.00 16.93 -4.72
CA MET A 130 4.64 16.53 -5.98
C MET A 130 4.08 17.29 -7.19
N LEU A 131 2.75 17.47 -7.27
CA LEU A 131 2.11 18.25 -8.33
C LEU A 131 2.47 19.74 -8.29
N LEU A 132 2.81 20.27 -7.12
CA LEU A 132 3.31 21.64 -6.93
C LEU A 132 4.81 21.78 -7.22
N GLY A 133 5.50 20.69 -7.60
CA GLY A 133 6.91 20.70 -7.97
C GLY A 133 7.87 20.43 -6.81
N PHE A 134 7.38 20.01 -5.64
CA PHE A 134 8.24 19.59 -4.54
C PHE A 134 8.65 18.12 -4.71
N SER A 135 9.94 17.84 -4.61
CA SER A 135 10.50 16.49 -4.62
C SER A 135 11.00 16.10 -3.23
N PHE A 136 10.67 14.87 -2.83
CA PHE A 136 11.15 14.26 -1.60
C PHE A 136 12.30 13.33 -1.97
N VAL A 137 13.50 13.64 -1.47
CA VAL A 137 14.75 12.88 -1.69
C VAL A 137 14.81 11.66 -0.77
#